data_AF-A0A1K1MDJ6-F1
#
_entry.id   AF-A0A1K1MDJ6-F1
#
_cell.length_a   1.000
_cell.length_b   1.000
_cell.length_c   1.000
_cell.angle_alpha   90.00
_cell.angle_beta   90.00
_cell.angle_gamma   90.00
#
_symmetry.space_group_name_H-M   'P 1'
#
loop_
_entity.id
_entity.type
_entity.pdbx_description
1 polymer ?
#
loop_
_entity_poly.entity_id
_entity_poly.type
_entity_poly.pdbx_seq_one_letter_code
_entity_poly.pdbx_strand_id
1 'polypeptide(L)'
;MAKLCNAALAFFRAQPAGTGRNFTRPIVTRRLQSLLCCTARASFQLKSVTVASMKQVLAGPRKTIKPVKWVGSSFKDFRAFPDAVKDEMGYALHQAQTGGKTTTAKPLQGFGGAGVLEIVTNEMGDTFRAVYTVKFATAIYVLHAFQKKSKSGTKTPVEDMKLIERRFKAAEADYRLQLEKGKKS
;
A
#
# COMPACT_ATOMS: atom_id res chain seq x y z
N MET A 1 -7.12 31.33 -25.52
CA MET A 1 -6.39 31.41 -26.80
C MET A 1 -5.11 32.21 -26.55
N ALA A 2 -3.97 31.74 -27.07
CA ALA A 2 -2.57 32.22 -26.95
C ALA A 2 -1.83 31.77 -25.65
N LYS A 3 -1.04 30.68 -25.69
CA LYS A 3 0.36 30.51 -26.19
C LYS A 3 1.38 31.09 -25.18
N LEU A 4 2.08 30.24 -24.42
CA LEU A 4 3.39 29.62 -24.73
C LEU A 4 4.55 30.64 -24.81
N CYS A 5 5.46 30.60 -23.83
CA CYS A 5 6.88 30.97 -23.94
C CYS A 5 7.59 30.36 -22.71
N ASN A 6 8.17 29.17 -22.78
CA ASN A 6 9.39 28.71 -23.46
C ASN A 6 10.70 29.17 -22.79
N ALA A 7 11.60 28.20 -22.64
CA ALA A 7 12.77 28.18 -21.78
C ALA A 7 14.02 28.87 -22.39
N ALA A 8 14.92 29.30 -21.50
CA ALA A 8 16.35 29.53 -21.78
C ALA A 8 17.11 29.10 -20.50
N LEU A 9 18.03 28.12 -20.55
CA LEU A 9 19.47 28.26 -20.83
C LEU A 9 20.10 29.36 -19.93
N ALA A 10 21.18 29.18 -19.18
CA ALA A 10 22.36 28.32 -19.30
C ALA A 10 23.11 28.41 -17.94
N PHE A 11 23.70 27.33 -17.45
CA PHE A 11 25.17 27.14 -17.47
C PHE A 11 25.97 28.27 -16.78
N PHE A 12 26.23 28.12 -15.48
CA PHE A 12 27.37 28.78 -14.84
C PHE A 12 28.12 27.77 -13.95
N ARG A 13 29.30 27.36 -14.41
CA ARG A 13 30.35 26.73 -13.62
C ARG A 13 30.99 27.80 -12.72
N ALA A 14 31.23 27.49 -11.45
CA ALA A 14 32.48 27.85 -10.73
C ALA A 14 32.47 27.35 -9.27
N GLN A 15 33.38 26.42 -8.96
CA GLN A 15 34.08 26.28 -7.67
C GLN A 15 35.49 26.90 -7.87
N PRO A 16 36.33 27.23 -6.86
CA PRO A 16 36.48 26.52 -5.57
C PRO A 16 36.88 27.34 -4.31
N ALA A 17 36.86 26.61 -3.18
CA ALA A 17 37.73 26.59 -1.99
C ALA A 17 38.50 27.85 -1.47
N GLY A 18 38.35 28.10 -0.17
CA GLY A 18 39.26 28.90 0.66
C GLY A 18 39.45 28.28 2.05
N THR A 19 40.70 28.07 2.42
CA THR A 19 41.25 27.35 3.59
C THR A 19 41.59 28.26 4.77
N GLY A 20 41.58 27.72 6.01
CA GLY A 20 42.69 27.94 6.95
C GLY A 20 42.51 28.87 8.17
N ARG A 21 42.24 28.25 9.33
CA ARG A 21 42.96 28.31 10.64
C ARG A 21 43.42 29.63 11.32
N ASN A 22 43.03 29.69 12.60
CA ASN A 22 43.79 30.02 13.83
C ASN A 22 43.77 31.43 14.45
N PHE A 23 43.14 31.48 15.64
CA PHE A 23 43.54 32.06 16.94
C PHE A 23 44.62 33.16 16.99
N THR A 24 44.26 34.32 17.57
CA THR A 24 44.99 35.02 18.66
C THR A 24 44.07 36.03 19.38
N ARG A 25 44.12 36.06 20.72
CA ARG A 25 43.54 37.12 21.60
C ARG A 25 44.61 38.18 21.91
N PRO A 26 44.24 39.43 22.29
CA PRO A 26 44.25 39.81 23.72
C PRO A 26 43.09 40.80 24.13
N ILE A 27 42.55 40.72 25.37
CA ILE A 27 42.75 41.61 26.55
C ILE A 27 42.72 43.12 26.16
N VAL A 28 41.86 44.03 26.66
CA VAL A 28 41.72 44.56 28.03
C VAL A 28 40.53 45.57 28.13
N THR A 29 39.94 45.68 29.34
CA THR A 29 39.20 46.80 30.00
C THR A 29 37.77 47.24 29.63
N ARG A 30 36.87 46.94 30.59
CA ARG A 30 36.01 47.84 31.38
C ARG A 30 35.36 49.05 30.70
N ARG A 31 34.03 49.04 30.65
CA ARG A 31 33.22 50.18 31.14
C ARG A 31 31.91 49.70 31.76
N LEU A 32 31.67 50.23 32.95
CA LEU A 32 30.49 50.06 33.79
C LEU A 32 29.39 51.04 33.32
N GLN A 33 28.17 50.85 33.86
CA GLN A 33 26.94 51.65 33.71
C GLN A 33 26.07 51.20 32.53
N SER A 34 24.77 50.96 32.67
CA SER A 34 23.83 51.30 33.74
C SER A 34 22.56 50.45 33.62
N LEU A 35 22.05 50.06 34.80
CA LEU A 35 20.66 49.96 35.22
C LEU A 35 19.53 50.00 34.17
N LEU A 36 18.59 49.10 34.46
CA LEU A 36 17.13 49.25 34.45
C LEU A 36 16.34 48.61 33.30
N CYS A 37 15.25 47.97 33.74
CA CYS A 37 14.03 47.71 32.99
C CYS A 37 14.04 46.52 32.02
N CYS A 38 13.61 45.36 32.50
CA CYS A 38 12.26 44.88 32.19
C CYS A 38 12.12 43.44 32.65
N THR A 39 11.20 43.26 33.58
CA THR A 39 10.62 41.99 33.99
C THR A 39 10.10 41.22 32.77
N ALA A 40 10.77 40.14 32.41
CA ALA A 40 10.13 39.04 31.70
C ALA A 40 10.58 37.75 32.36
N ARG A 41 9.94 37.47 33.50
CA ARG A 41 9.83 36.12 34.04
C ARG A 41 9.07 35.34 32.97
N ALA A 42 9.78 34.79 31.99
CA ALA A 42 9.26 33.81 31.07
C ALA A 42 8.98 32.56 31.89
N SER A 43 7.87 32.61 32.61
CA SER A 43 7.26 31.48 33.29
C SER A 43 6.98 30.48 32.19
N PHE A 44 7.88 29.51 32.13
CA PHE A 44 7.84 28.27 31.40
C PHE A 44 6.57 27.52 31.79
N GLN A 45 5.43 27.96 31.26
CA GLN A 45 4.21 27.17 31.25
C GLN A 45 4.36 26.20 30.09
N LEU A 46 5.04 25.08 30.36
CA LEU A 46 4.65 23.81 29.77
C LEU A 46 3.18 23.59 30.16
N LYS A 47 2.29 24.20 29.39
CA LYS A 47 0.89 23.83 29.37
C LYS A 47 0.89 22.36 29.02
N SER A 48 0.58 21.55 30.03
CA SER A 48 0.21 20.16 29.94
C SER A 48 -0.50 19.92 28.60
N VAL A 49 0.19 19.26 27.67
CA VAL A 49 -0.47 18.63 26.55
C VAL A 49 -1.41 17.62 27.21
N THR A 50 -2.68 17.99 27.30
CA THR A 50 -3.71 17.12 27.86
C THR A 50 -3.71 15.82 27.05
N VAL A 51 -3.71 14.69 27.74
CA VAL A 51 -3.66 13.33 27.16
C VAL A 51 -4.82 13.09 26.16
N ALA A 52 -5.86 13.93 26.20
CA ALA A 52 -6.95 13.94 25.23
C ALA A 52 -6.51 14.31 23.80
N SER A 53 -5.51 15.19 23.63
CA SER A 53 -5.06 15.63 22.31
C SER A 53 -4.13 14.61 21.62
N MET A 54 -3.37 13.82 22.40
CA MET A 54 -2.54 12.73 21.85
C MET A 54 -3.35 11.50 21.38
N LYS A 55 -4.59 11.31 21.83
CA LYS A 55 -5.46 10.24 21.31
C LYS A 55 -5.83 10.41 19.84
N GLN A 56 -5.78 11.64 19.31
CA GLN A 56 -6.16 11.92 17.93
C GLN A 56 -5.04 11.68 16.91
N VAL A 57 -3.78 11.54 17.35
CA VAL A 57 -2.61 11.42 16.45
C VAL A 57 -2.39 9.98 15.95
N LEU A 58 -2.95 8.97 16.63
CA LEU A 58 -2.75 7.54 16.27
C LEU A 58 -3.95 6.89 15.58
N ALA A 59 -5.06 7.61 15.41
CA ALA A 59 -6.26 7.11 14.75
C ALA A 59 -6.39 7.71 13.35
N GLY A 60 -5.52 7.29 12.42
CA GLY A 60 -5.80 7.42 10.99
C GLY A 60 -7.13 6.74 10.65
N PRO A 61 -7.78 7.05 9.50
CA PRO A 61 -9.05 6.43 9.15
C PRO A 61 -8.90 4.90 9.25
N ARG A 62 -9.65 4.28 10.16
CA ARG A 62 -9.64 2.82 10.33
C ARG A 62 -10.06 2.22 9.00
N LYS A 63 -9.10 1.68 8.25
CA LYS A 63 -9.38 0.98 7.00
C LYS A 63 -10.36 -0.14 7.32
N THR A 64 -11.57 -0.03 6.79
CA THR A 64 -12.58 -1.09 6.88
C THR A 64 -12.08 -2.28 6.06
N ILE A 65 -11.91 -3.42 6.71
CA ILE A 65 -11.46 -4.66 6.08
C ILE A 65 -12.50 -5.06 5.03
N LYS A 66 -12.08 -5.20 3.77
CA LYS A 66 -12.99 -5.62 2.70
C LYS A 66 -13.39 -7.08 2.92
N PRO A 67 -14.68 -7.45 2.85
CA PRO A 67 -15.08 -8.84 2.92
C PRO A 67 -14.56 -9.64 1.71
N VAL A 68 -14.25 -10.92 1.92
CA VAL A 68 -13.88 -11.84 0.84
C VAL A 68 -15.10 -12.62 0.40
N LYS A 69 -15.32 -12.66 -0.92
CA LYS A 69 -16.37 -13.43 -1.57
C LYS A 69 -15.77 -14.50 -2.47
N TRP A 70 -16.30 -15.71 -2.36
CA TRP A 70 -15.85 -16.85 -3.14
C TRP A 70 -16.82 -17.11 -4.30
N VAL A 71 -16.29 -17.34 -5.50
CA VAL A 71 -17.09 -17.54 -6.71
C VAL A 71 -17.03 -19.00 -7.16
N GLY A 72 -18.20 -19.63 -7.27
CA GLY A 72 -18.33 -21.00 -7.76
C GLY A 72 -17.63 -22.02 -6.84
N SER A 73 -16.81 -22.91 -7.41
CA SER A 73 -16.10 -23.95 -6.64
C SER A 73 -14.86 -23.44 -5.89
N SER A 74 -14.48 -22.17 -6.05
CA SER A 74 -13.16 -21.68 -5.59
C SER A 74 -12.91 -21.91 -4.10
N PHE A 75 -13.94 -21.80 -3.26
CA PHE A 75 -13.82 -22.08 -1.82
C PHE A 75 -13.56 -23.56 -1.53
N LYS A 76 -14.24 -24.46 -2.23
CA LYS A 76 -14.07 -25.91 -2.08
C LYS A 76 -12.65 -26.31 -2.50
N ASP A 77 -12.20 -25.79 -3.62
CA ASP A 77 -10.86 -26.06 -4.16
C ASP A 77 -9.77 -25.51 -3.21
N PHE A 78 -9.95 -24.30 -2.68
CA PHE A 78 -9.03 -23.70 -1.71
C PHE A 78 -8.98 -24.49 -0.40
N ARG A 79 -10.12 -25.02 0.08
CA ARG A 79 -10.18 -25.81 1.32
C ARG A 79 -9.48 -27.15 1.20
N ALA A 80 -9.33 -27.68 -0.01
CA ALA A 80 -8.60 -28.92 -0.27
C ALA A 80 -7.07 -28.76 -0.24
N PHE A 81 -6.56 -27.54 -0.15
CA PHE A 81 -5.12 -27.30 -0.06
C PHE A 81 -4.53 -27.74 1.30
N PRO A 82 -3.23 -28.07 1.34
CA PRO A 82 -2.49 -28.30 2.58
C PRO A 82 -2.59 -27.10 3.54
N ASP A 83 -2.50 -27.35 4.84
CA ASP A 83 -2.65 -26.31 5.86
C ASP A 83 -1.61 -25.19 5.71
N ALA A 84 -0.35 -25.53 5.46
CA ALA A 84 0.72 -24.56 5.22
C ALA A 84 0.40 -23.59 4.05
N VAL A 85 -0.17 -24.11 2.96
CA VAL A 85 -0.56 -23.30 1.80
C VAL A 85 -1.74 -22.40 2.13
N LYS A 86 -2.72 -22.91 2.88
CA LYS A 86 -3.89 -22.11 3.30
C LYS A 86 -3.48 -20.97 4.22
N ASP A 87 -2.52 -21.18 5.11
CA ASP A 87 -2.01 -20.15 6.00
C ASP A 87 -1.31 -19.03 5.22
N GLU A 88 -0.39 -19.37 4.31
CA GLU A 88 0.32 -18.39 3.50
C GLU A 88 -0.63 -17.61 2.57
N MET A 89 -1.49 -18.32 1.84
CA MET A 89 -2.45 -17.69 0.94
C MET A 89 -3.52 -16.89 1.70
N GLY A 90 -3.96 -17.39 2.84
CA GLY A 90 -4.90 -16.72 3.74
C GLY A 90 -4.33 -15.41 4.26
N TYR A 91 -3.06 -15.41 4.66
CA TYR A 91 -2.34 -14.18 5.03
C TYR A 91 -2.29 -13.20 3.86
N ALA A 92 -1.95 -13.66 2.66
CA ALA A 92 -1.93 -12.80 1.47
C ALA A 92 -3.31 -12.22 1.12
N LEU A 93 -4.39 -13.00 1.28
CA LEU A 93 -5.76 -12.50 1.12
C LEU A 93 -6.10 -11.46 2.18
N HIS A 94 -5.74 -11.69 3.45
CA HIS A 94 -5.96 -10.73 4.53
C HIS A 94 -5.26 -9.40 4.27
N GLN A 95 -4.02 -9.44 3.78
CA GLN A 95 -3.29 -8.24 3.36
C GLN A 95 -4.01 -7.52 2.21
N ALA A 96 -4.60 -8.25 1.26
CA ALA A 96 -5.41 -7.63 0.23
C ALA A 96 -6.68 -6.97 0.80
N GLN A 97 -7.33 -7.57 1.82
CA GLN A 97 -8.51 -7.00 2.47
C GLN A 97 -8.24 -5.66 3.16
N THR A 98 -7.05 -5.51 3.74
CA THR A 98 -6.57 -4.25 4.32
C THR A 98 -6.00 -3.31 3.26
N GLY A 99 -6.13 -3.62 1.97
CA GLY A 99 -5.62 -2.81 0.86
C GLY A 99 -4.10 -2.75 0.79
N GLY A 100 -3.41 -3.68 1.41
CA GLY A 100 -1.99 -3.96 1.18
C GLY A 100 -1.80 -4.89 -0.02
N LYS A 101 -0.53 -5.11 -0.37
CA LYS A 101 -0.13 -6.07 -1.40
C LYS A 101 1.04 -6.88 -0.85
N THR A 102 0.98 -8.20 -1.00
CA THR A 102 2.11 -9.09 -0.65
C THR A 102 3.07 -9.22 -1.82
N THR A 103 4.32 -9.57 -1.51
CA THR A 103 5.36 -9.89 -2.52
C THR A 103 5.00 -11.11 -3.35
N THR A 104 4.21 -12.02 -2.80
CA THR A 104 3.69 -13.23 -3.45
C THR A 104 2.61 -12.95 -4.50
N ALA A 105 1.91 -11.81 -4.40
CA ALA A 105 0.82 -11.45 -5.30
C ALA A 105 1.33 -10.82 -6.60
N LYS A 106 1.17 -11.54 -7.71
CA LYS A 106 1.58 -11.12 -9.06
C LYS A 106 0.36 -10.78 -9.92
N PRO A 107 0.45 -9.78 -10.81
CA PRO A 107 -0.60 -9.57 -11.81
C PRO A 107 -0.72 -10.78 -12.75
N LEU A 108 -1.94 -11.24 -12.98
CA LEU A 108 -2.17 -12.34 -13.91
C LEU A 108 -1.94 -11.86 -15.35
N GLN A 109 -1.00 -12.51 -16.04
CA GLN A 109 -0.70 -12.19 -17.44
C GLN A 109 -1.86 -12.61 -18.35
N GLY A 110 -2.18 -11.78 -19.35
CA GLY A 110 -3.26 -12.04 -20.31
C GLY A 110 -4.62 -11.42 -19.98
N PHE A 111 -4.80 -10.84 -18.78
CA PHE A 111 -6.06 -10.19 -18.37
C PHE A 111 -6.14 -8.67 -18.60
N GLY A 112 -5.29 -8.11 -19.49
CA GLY A 112 -5.41 -6.74 -19.98
C GLY A 112 -5.47 -5.63 -18.91
N GLY A 113 -4.93 -5.86 -17.71
CA GLY A 113 -4.99 -4.89 -16.62
C GLY A 113 -6.31 -4.84 -15.84
N ALA A 114 -7.17 -5.86 -15.92
CA ALA A 114 -8.46 -5.94 -15.22
C ALA A 114 -8.38 -6.02 -13.66
N GLY A 115 -7.22 -5.72 -13.07
CA GLY A 115 -7.02 -5.79 -11.61
C GLY A 115 -7.13 -7.20 -11.04
N VAL A 116 -6.78 -8.21 -11.85
CA VAL A 116 -6.73 -9.63 -11.45
C VAL A 116 -5.30 -9.96 -11.03
N LEU A 117 -5.19 -10.50 -9.81
CA LEU A 117 -3.94 -10.87 -9.17
C LEU A 117 -3.95 -12.37 -8.88
N GLU A 118 -2.79 -13.00 -8.97
CA GLU A 118 -2.56 -14.38 -8.56
C GLU A 118 -1.60 -14.42 -7.37
N ILE A 119 -1.89 -15.28 -6.41
CA ILE A 119 -1.01 -15.67 -5.30
C ILE A 119 -0.40 -17.00 -5.69
N VAL A 120 0.92 -17.12 -5.62
CA VAL A 120 1.66 -18.33 -5.97
C VAL A 120 2.45 -18.82 -4.77
N THR A 121 2.12 -19.99 -4.25
CA THR A 121 2.82 -20.60 -3.11
C THR A 121 3.30 -21.99 -3.51
N ASN A 122 4.52 -22.34 -3.11
CA ASN A 122 5.11 -23.64 -3.38
C ASN A 122 5.20 -24.44 -2.08
N GLU A 123 4.75 -25.68 -2.11
CA GLU A 123 4.78 -26.59 -0.96
C GLU A 123 5.22 -27.97 -1.43
N MET A 124 6.26 -28.54 -0.81
CA MET A 124 6.78 -29.89 -1.12
C MET A 124 6.96 -30.23 -2.62
N GLY A 125 7.29 -29.23 -3.45
CA GLY A 125 7.50 -29.41 -4.89
C GLY A 125 6.24 -29.27 -5.77
N ASP A 126 5.09 -29.01 -5.16
CA ASP A 126 3.86 -28.62 -5.82
C ASP A 126 3.64 -27.10 -5.75
N THR A 127 3.11 -26.53 -6.84
CA THR A 127 2.80 -25.10 -6.90
C THR A 127 1.30 -24.89 -6.86
N PHE A 128 0.84 -24.18 -5.84
CA PHE A 128 -0.55 -23.79 -5.66
C PHE A 128 -0.76 -22.36 -6.12
N ARG A 129 -1.88 -22.11 -6.79
CA ARG A 129 -2.25 -20.77 -7.26
C ARG A 129 -3.66 -20.41 -6.83
N ALA A 130 -3.82 -19.19 -6.33
CA ALA A 130 -5.12 -18.59 -6.02
C ALA A 130 -5.28 -17.27 -6.77
N VAL A 131 -6.33 -17.15 -7.57
CA VAL A 131 -6.63 -15.98 -8.40
C VAL A 131 -7.75 -15.18 -7.77
N TYR A 132 -7.50 -13.90 -7.55
CA TYR A 132 -8.44 -12.98 -6.94
C TYR A 132 -8.44 -11.63 -7.68
N THR A 133 -9.48 -10.82 -7.47
CA THR A 133 -9.56 -9.47 -8.04
C THR A 133 -9.81 -8.42 -6.97
N VAL A 134 -9.12 -7.29 -7.16
CA VAL A 134 -9.21 -6.09 -6.32
C VAL A 134 -9.94 -4.93 -7.02
N LYS A 135 -10.47 -5.17 -8.23
CA LYS A 135 -11.19 -4.15 -9.03
C LYS A 135 -12.42 -3.61 -8.31
N PHE A 136 -13.04 -4.42 -7.47
CA PHE A 136 -14.27 -4.06 -6.77
C PHE A 136 -13.96 -3.36 -5.45
N ALA A 137 -14.63 -2.22 -5.23
CA ALA A 137 -14.41 -1.43 -4.02
C ALA A 137 -15.04 -2.09 -2.78
N THR A 138 -16.16 -2.78 -2.95
CA THR A 138 -16.98 -3.32 -1.85
C THR A 138 -16.42 -4.61 -1.25
N ALA A 139 -15.85 -5.50 -2.07
CA ALA A 139 -15.42 -6.83 -1.66
C ALA A 139 -14.27 -7.34 -2.54
N ILE A 140 -13.51 -8.29 -2.01
CA ILE A 140 -12.47 -9.02 -2.77
C ILE A 140 -13.07 -10.33 -3.24
N TYR A 141 -12.95 -10.62 -4.54
CA TYR A 141 -13.50 -11.84 -5.10
C TYR A 141 -12.39 -12.83 -5.41
N VAL A 142 -12.49 -14.03 -4.85
CA VAL A 142 -11.62 -15.16 -5.17
C VAL A 142 -12.28 -15.99 -6.28
N LEU A 143 -11.68 -15.93 -7.46
CA LEU A 143 -12.22 -16.49 -8.69
C LEU A 143 -11.92 -17.98 -8.80
N HIS A 144 -10.68 -18.37 -8.55
CA HIS A 144 -10.26 -19.76 -8.66
C HIS A 144 -9.05 -20.06 -7.78
N ALA A 145 -8.99 -21.27 -7.26
CA ALA A 145 -7.84 -21.81 -6.57
C ALA A 145 -7.56 -23.19 -7.20
N PHE A 146 -6.33 -23.43 -7.64
CA PHE A 146 -5.95 -24.69 -8.26
C PHE A 146 -4.49 -25.03 -7.97
N GLN A 147 -4.20 -26.34 -7.95
CA GLN A 147 -2.83 -26.84 -7.96
C GLN A 147 -2.36 -26.94 -9.40
N LYS A 148 -1.19 -26.37 -9.69
CA LYS A 148 -0.57 -26.51 -10.99
C LYS A 148 -0.04 -27.94 -11.15
N LYS A 149 -0.54 -28.66 -12.16
CA LYS A 149 -0.20 -30.07 -12.39
C LYS A 149 1.16 -30.32 -13.05
N SER A 150 1.75 -29.34 -13.73
CA SER A 150 3.05 -29.48 -14.42
C SER A 150 4.16 -28.68 -13.75
N LYS A 151 5.33 -29.31 -13.57
CA LYS A 151 6.53 -28.64 -13.06
C LYS A 151 7.12 -27.65 -14.08
N SER A 152 7.01 -27.96 -15.38
CA SER A 152 7.49 -27.10 -16.48
C SER A 152 6.36 -26.25 -17.07
N GLY A 153 6.58 -24.93 -17.16
CA GLY A 153 5.69 -23.95 -17.80
C GLY A 153 5.19 -22.86 -16.84
N THR A 154 5.50 -21.60 -17.09
CA THR A 154 5.06 -20.47 -16.24
C THR A 154 3.59 -20.11 -16.48
N LYS A 155 3.06 -20.46 -17.66
CA LYS A 155 1.71 -20.08 -18.12
C LYS A 155 0.61 -20.87 -17.45
N THR A 156 -0.48 -20.18 -17.12
CA THR A 156 -1.75 -20.76 -16.69
C THR A 156 -2.37 -21.55 -17.85
N PRO A 157 -2.91 -22.75 -17.60
CA PRO A 157 -3.63 -23.51 -18.62
C PRO A 157 -4.78 -22.71 -19.24
N VAL A 158 -5.00 -22.86 -20.55
CA VAL A 158 -6.02 -22.11 -21.29
C VAL A 158 -7.43 -22.34 -20.72
N GLU A 159 -7.71 -23.55 -20.24
CA GLU A 159 -9.02 -23.88 -19.65
C GLU A 159 -9.26 -23.19 -18.30
N ASP A 160 -8.23 -23.06 -17.47
CA ASP A 160 -8.31 -22.31 -16.22
C ASP A 160 -8.52 -20.82 -16.51
N MET A 161 -7.89 -20.28 -17.56
CA MET A 161 -8.10 -18.89 -18.01
C MET A 161 -9.56 -18.66 -18.42
N LYS A 162 -10.14 -19.52 -19.26
CA LYS A 162 -11.56 -19.44 -19.64
C LYS A 162 -12.49 -19.56 -18.44
N LEU A 163 -12.15 -20.40 -17.45
CA LEU A 163 -12.93 -20.53 -16.22
C LEU A 163 -12.87 -19.26 -15.37
N ILE A 164 -11.69 -18.66 -15.23
CA ILE A 164 -11.48 -17.39 -14.52
C ILE A 164 -12.29 -16.27 -15.20
N GLU A 165 -12.27 -16.18 -16.53
CA GLU A 165 -13.05 -15.18 -17.27
C GLU A 165 -14.56 -15.31 -17.02
N ARG A 166 -15.09 -16.53 -17.07
CA ARG A 166 -16.51 -16.81 -16.77
C ARG A 166 -16.87 -16.39 -15.36
N ARG A 167 -16.03 -16.73 -14.37
CA ARG A 167 -16.23 -16.38 -12.96
C ARG A 167 -16.06 -14.88 -12.70
N PHE A 168 -15.17 -14.23 -13.44
CA PHE A 168 -14.98 -12.78 -13.36
C PHE A 168 -16.24 -12.04 -13.81
N LYS A 169 -16.87 -12.45 -14.92
CA LYS A 169 -18.16 -11.90 -15.35
C LYS A 169 -19.27 -12.09 -14.31
N ALA A 170 -19.30 -13.26 -13.65
CA ALA A 170 -20.25 -13.51 -12.56
C ALA A 170 -20.00 -12.58 -11.35
N ALA A 171 -18.73 -12.33 -11.01
CA ALA A 171 -18.36 -11.37 -9.97
C ALA A 171 -18.76 -9.93 -10.33
N GLU A 172 -18.60 -9.52 -11.60
CA GLU A 172 -19.07 -8.21 -12.08
C GLU A 172 -20.58 -8.04 -11.96
N ALA A 173 -21.35 -9.09 -12.22
CA ALA A 173 -22.80 -9.09 -12.04
C ALA A 173 -23.20 -8.97 -10.56
N ASP A 174 -22.60 -9.77 -9.67
CA ASP A 174 -22.85 -9.68 -8.22
C ASP A 174 -22.48 -8.31 -7.65
N TYR A 175 -21.35 -7.74 -8.10
CA TYR A 175 -20.93 -6.40 -7.71
C TYR A 175 -21.96 -5.33 -8.13
N ARG A 176 -22.48 -5.42 -9.36
CA ARG A 176 -23.51 -4.49 -9.84
C ARG A 176 -24.78 -4.54 -8.98
N LEU A 177 -25.25 -5.73 -8.63
CA LEU A 177 -26.40 -5.92 -7.75
C LEU A 177 -26.17 -5.35 -6.35
N GLN A 178 -24.94 -5.42 -5.82
CA GLN A 178 -24.61 -4.80 -4.54
C GLN A 178 -24.69 -3.28 -4.59
N LEU A 179 -24.22 -2.66 -5.68
CA LEU A 179 -24.32 -1.21 -5.84
C LEU A 179 -25.78 -0.73 -5.88
N GLU A 180 -26.67 -1.51 -6.47
CA GLU A 180 -28.10 -1.21 -6.48
C GLU A 180 -28.73 -1.32 -5.09
N LYS A 181 -28.33 -2.31 -4.29
CA LYS A 181 -28.77 -2.45 -2.89
C LYS A 181 -28.32 -1.28 -2.02
N GLY A 182 -27.09 -0.82 -2.21
CA GLY A 182 -26.52 0.30 -1.44
C GLY A 182 -27.19 1.65 -1.71
N LYS A 183 -27.86 1.84 -2.85
CA LYS A 183 -28.58 3.09 -3.20
C LYS A 183 -30.00 3.17 -2.61
N LYS A 184 -30.56 2.04 -2.19
CA LYS A 184 -31.94 1.96 -1.68
C LYS A 184 -32.02 2.12 -0.16
N SER A 185 -30.89 2.25 0.52
CA SER A 185 -30.78 2.51 1.96
C SER A 185 -30.35 3.94 2.21
#